data_AF-A0A7L7VUU3-F1
#
_entry.id   AF-A0A7L7VUU3-F1
#
_cell.length_a   1.000
_cell.length_b   1.000
_cell.length_c   1.000
_cell.angle_alpha   90.00
_cell.angle_beta   90.00
_cell.angle_gamma   90.00
#
_symmetry.space_group_name_H-M   'P 1'
#
loop_
_entity.id
_entity.type
_entity.pdbx_description
1 polymer ?
#
loop_
_entity_poly.entity_id
_entity_poly.type
_entity_poly.pdbx_seq_one_letter_code
_entity_poly.pdbx_strand_id
1 'polypeptide(L)'
;MEITYDASESVGVVVKYEWDLDGDGSYDRTTNAPVLKHTYAAEFEGLMILGTTGIAGGTDTLETPVRVSTAPSHPRLAAPSNVRVEVLSTVGRISEVKVSWESADPAVYRWGVTIDGYPAGVVEGSARSVNVTEVHREKDVLIEVLGFTSGGAMGERAGPVLAAAAE
;
A
#
# COMPACT_ATOMS: atom_id res chain seq x y z
N MET A 1 -6.31 -9.03 18.05
CA MET A 1 -5.51 -9.86 17.12
C MET A 1 -4.46 -10.61 17.93
N GLU A 2 -4.27 -11.92 17.73
CA GLU A 2 -3.17 -12.67 18.37
C GLU A 2 -1.93 -12.61 17.47
N ILE A 3 -0.78 -12.28 18.05
CA ILE A 3 0.54 -12.35 17.42
C ILE A 3 1.38 -13.37 18.20
N THR A 4 2.11 -14.21 17.48
CA THR A 4 3.12 -15.11 18.06
C THR A 4 4.49 -14.53 17.77
N TYR A 5 5.23 -14.21 18.82
CA TYR A 5 6.64 -13.85 18.76
C TYR A 5 7.48 -15.11 18.98
N ASP A 6 8.47 -15.33 18.11
CA ASP A 6 9.32 -16.51 18.13
C ASP A 6 10.79 -16.10 18.02
N ALA A 7 11.52 -16.27 19.12
CA ALA A 7 12.95 -16.02 19.23
C ALA A 7 13.77 -17.33 19.25
N SER A 8 13.22 -18.45 18.79
CA SER A 8 13.88 -19.76 18.88
C SER A 8 15.14 -19.88 18.03
N GLU A 9 15.26 -19.04 17.00
CA GLU A 9 16.46 -18.90 16.15
C GLU A 9 17.58 -18.06 16.79
N SER A 10 17.45 -17.70 18.08
CA SER A 10 18.50 -17.01 18.84
C SER A 10 19.79 -17.83 18.87
N VAL A 11 20.93 -17.18 18.63
CA VAL A 11 22.24 -17.86 18.64
C VAL A 11 22.81 -17.90 20.06
N GLY A 12 23.20 -19.09 20.52
CA GLY A 12 23.75 -19.32 21.87
C GLY A 12 22.73 -19.85 22.87
N VAL A 13 23.10 -19.91 24.15
CA VAL A 13 22.21 -20.39 25.23
C VAL A 13 21.60 -19.18 25.95
N VAL A 14 20.38 -18.82 25.57
CA VAL A 14 19.57 -17.78 26.22
C VAL A 14 18.74 -18.40 27.34
N VAL A 15 18.81 -17.81 28.52
CA VAL A 15 18.13 -18.31 29.73
C VAL A 15 16.95 -17.44 30.16
N LYS A 16 16.83 -16.22 29.65
CA LYS A 16 15.75 -15.28 29.97
C LYS A 16 15.39 -14.44 28.74
N TYR A 17 14.10 -14.24 28.54
CA TYR A 17 13.51 -13.37 27.52
C TYR A 17 12.59 -12.38 28.24
N GLU A 18 12.73 -11.11 27.95
CA GLU A 18 12.00 -10.00 28.54
C GLU A 18 11.34 -9.21 27.42
N TRP A 19 10.01 -9.17 27.43
CA TRP A 19 9.20 -8.64 26.33
C TRP A 19 8.51 -7.36 26.81
N ASP A 20 8.78 -6.26 26.12
CA ASP A 20 8.02 -5.03 26.14
C ASP A 20 7.16 -5.04 24.87
N LEU A 21 5.84 -5.11 25.05
CA LEU A 21 4.86 -5.38 24.00
C LEU A 21 4.16 -4.11 23.51
N ASP A 22 4.31 -3.01 24.24
CA ASP A 22 3.72 -1.71 23.92
C ASP A 22 4.76 -0.62 23.61
N GLY A 23 6.04 -0.89 23.85
CA GLY A 23 7.17 -0.04 23.53
C GLY A 23 7.37 1.11 24.52
N ASP A 24 6.86 0.99 25.75
CA ASP A 24 6.98 2.03 26.76
C ASP A 24 8.35 2.06 27.48
N GLY A 25 9.21 1.08 27.21
CA GLY A 25 10.53 0.92 27.80
C GLY A 25 10.56 0.05 29.06
N SER A 26 9.42 -0.50 29.49
CA SER A 26 9.27 -1.43 30.59
C SER A 26 8.89 -2.82 30.08
N TYR A 27 9.49 -3.86 30.65
CA TYR A 27 9.12 -5.23 30.26
C TYR A 27 7.77 -5.63 30.86
N ASP A 28 6.81 -5.93 30.00
CA ASP A 28 5.50 -6.47 30.35
C ASP A 28 5.54 -7.93 30.80
N ARG A 29 6.43 -8.71 30.17
CA ARG A 29 6.50 -10.16 30.35
C ARG A 29 7.93 -10.67 30.41
N THR A 30 8.15 -11.67 31.25
CA THR A 30 9.42 -12.42 31.30
C THR A 30 9.13 -13.90 31.12
N THR A 31 9.89 -14.56 30.24
CA THR A 31 9.80 -16.00 29.97
C THR A 31 11.18 -16.65 29.98
N ASN A 32 11.22 -17.96 30.19
CA ASN A 32 12.41 -18.79 29.94
C ASN A 32 12.31 -19.57 28.62
N ALA A 33 11.16 -19.46 27.93
CA ALA A 33 10.94 -20.02 26.60
C ALA A 33 11.00 -18.90 25.54
N PRO A 34 11.49 -19.20 24.32
CA PRO A 34 11.68 -18.22 23.27
C PRO A 34 10.38 -17.81 22.54
N VAL A 35 9.26 -18.47 22.81
CA VAL A 35 7.99 -18.25 22.12
C VAL A 35 6.99 -17.61 23.07
N LEU A 36 6.39 -16.50 22.65
CA LEU A 36 5.34 -15.79 23.37
C LEU A 36 4.14 -15.52 22.45
N LYS A 37 2.94 -15.87 22.92
CA LYS A 37 1.69 -15.44 22.29
C LYS A 37 1.12 -14.25 23.03
N HIS A 38 0.77 -13.21 22.29
CA HIS A 38 0.14 -12.02 22.85
C HIS A 38 -1.08 -11.61 22.02
N THR A 39 -2.16 -11.23 22.71
CA THR A 39 -3.38 -10.72 22.09
C THR A 39 -3.52 -9.23 22.35
N TYR A 40 -3.43 -8.43 21.28
CA TYR A 40 -3.79 -7.02 21.32
C TYR A 40 -5.31 -6.87 21.29
N ALA A 41 -5.87 -6.29 22.35
CA ALA A 41 -7.32 -6.09 22.51
C ALA A 41 -7.85 -4.86 21.76
N ALA A 42 -6.97 -3.89 21.46
CA ALA A 42 -7.26 -2.68 20.70
C ALA A 42 -6.28 -2.54 19.52
N GLU A 43 -6.52 -1.53 18.68
CA GLU A 43 -5.54 -1.13 17.68
C GLU A 43 -4.24 -0.68 18.36
N PHE A 44 -3.11 -1.03 17.75
CA PHE A 44 -1.78 -0.76 18.28
C PHE A 44 -0.84 -0.42 17.12
N GLU A 45 -0.06 0.64 17.29
CA GLU A 45 1.03 1.00 16.39
C GLU A 45 2.21 1.43 17.26
N GLY A 46 3.26 0.63 17.25
CA GLY A 46 4.39 0.82 18.15
C GLY A 46 5.48 -0.21 17.91
N LEU A 47 6.37 -0.33 18.89
CA LEU A 47 7.46 -1.30 18.88
C LEU A 47 7.16 -2.40 19.89
N MET A 48 7.47 -3.63 19.52
CA MET A 48 7.75 -4.71 20.47
C MET A 48 9.26 -4.77 20.66
N ILE A 49 9.71 -4.76 21.91
CA ILE A 49 11.12 -4.81 22.29
C ILE A 49 11.36 -6.10 23.08
N LEU A 50 12.29 -6.92 22.60
CA LEU A 50 12.74 -8.14 23.25
C LEU A 50 14.14 -7.92 23.83
N GLY A 51 14.26 -7.97 25.15
CA GLY A 51 15.51 -8.17 25.87
C GLY A 51 15.81 -9.65 26.07
N THR A 52 17.06 -10.07 25.93
CA THR A 52 17.50 -11.45 26.20
C THR A 52 18.64 -11.46 27.20
N THR A 53 18.78 -12.56 27.94
CA THR A 53 19.96 -12.80 28.80
C THR A 53 20.50 -14.20 28.55
N GLY A 54 21.78 -14.28 28.18
CA GLY A 54 22.52 -15.52 27.99
C GLY A 54 22.96 -16.17 29.30
N ILE A 55 23.35 -17.45 29.24
CA ILE A 55 23.82 -18.20 30.42
C ILE A 55 25.07 -17.59 31.09
N ALA A 56 25.90 -16.87 30.34
CA ALA A 56 27.05 -16.14 30.84
C ALA A 56 26.71 -14.75 31.41
N GLY A 57 25.42 -14.38 31.45
CA GLY A 57 24.94 -13.08 31.93
C GLY A 57 24.97 -11.95 30.89
N GLY A 58 25.44 -12.22 29.66
CA GLY A 58 25.38 -11.25 28.55
C GLY A 58 23.93 -10.95 28.14
N THR A 59 23.67 -9.71 27.72
CA THR A 59 22.33 -9.25 27.33
C THR A 59 22.33 -8.73 25.90
N ASP A 60 21.20 -8.86 25.22
CA ASP A 60 20.97 -8.28 23.88
C ASP A 60 19.52 -7.81 23.74
N THR A 61 19.26 -6.88 22.82
CA THR A 61 17.92 -6.30 22.60
C THR A 61 17.58 -6.29 21.11
N LEU A 62 16.35 -6.67 20.79
CA LEU A 62 15.77 -6.61 19.45
C LEU A 62 14.48 -5.79 19.47
N GLU A 63 14.31 -4.91 18.49
CA GLU A 63 13.08 -4.13 18.30
C GLU A 63 12.38 -4.58 17.02
N THR A 64 11.06 -4.73 17.07
CA THR A 64 10.23 -5.10 15.91
C THR A 64 9.00 -4.19 15.86
N PRO A 65 8.74 -3.49 14.74
CA PRO A 65 7.52 -2.70 14.60
C PRO A 65 6.29 -3.61 14.54
N VAL A 66 5.25 -3.23 15.28
CA VAL A 66 3.99 -3.94 15.33
C VAL A 66 2.87 -2.99 14.95
N ARG A 67 2.01 -3.46 14.05
CA ARG A 67 0.79 -2.75 13.67
C ARG A 67 -0.40 -3.69 13.73
N VAL A 68 -1.31 -3.40 14.65
CA VAL A 68 -2.62 -4.04 14.78
C VAL A 68 -3.67 -3.00 14.43
N SER A 69 -4.42 -3.24 13.36
CA SER A 69 -5.56 -2.39 12.99
C SER A 69 -6.74 -3.25 12.57
N THR A 70 -7.93 -2.72 12.82
CA THR A 70 -9.20 -3.28 12.35
C THR A 70 -9.60 -2.72 10.98
N ALA A 71 -8.98 -1.60 10.56
CA ALA A 71 -9.08 -1.13 9.19
C ALA A 71 -8.41 -2.13 8.26
N PRO A 72 -8.95 -2.38 7.04
CA PRO A 72 -8.24 -3.16 6.07
C PRO A 72 -6.88 -2.51 5.85
N SER A 73 -5.81 -3.28 5.99
CA SER A 73 -4.55 -2.89 5.40
C SER A 73 -4.85 -2.69 3.92
N HIS A 74 -4.77 -1.46 3.42
CA HIS A 74 -4.70 -1.22 1.98
C HIS A 74 -3.21 -1.10 1.68
N PRO A 75 -2.45 -2.23 1.58
CA PRO A 75 -1.16 -2.14 0.94
C PRO A 75 -1.46 -1.58 -0.44
N ARG A 76 -0.83 -0.46 -0.78
CA ARG A 76 -0.85 0.21 -2.09
C ARG A 76 -2.06 -0.16 -2.98
N LEU A 77 -3.01 0.78 -3.16
CA LEU A 77 -4.21 0.58 -4.00
C LEU A 77 -3.88 -0.18 -5.29
N ALA A 78 -4.61 -1.26 -5.54
CA ALA A 78 -4.39 -2.09 -6.71
C ALA A 78 -4.60 -1.29 -7.99
N ALA A 79 -3.86 -1.63 -9.05
CA ALA A 79 -4.04 -1.00 -10.34
C ALA A 79 -5.47 -1.28 -10.84
N PRO A 80 -6.14 -0.30 -11.47
CA PRO A 80 -7.45 -0.53 -12.07
C PRO A 80 -7.35 -1.57 -13.18
N SER A 81 -8.38 -2.41 -13.32
CA SER A 81 -8.45 -3.43 -14.37
C SER A 81 -9.23 -2.93 -15.58
N ASN A 82 -9.08 -3.60 -16.72
CA ASN A 82 -9.86 -3.34 -17.93
C ASN A 82 -9.85 -1.86 -18.35
N VAL A 83 -8.70 -1.19 -18.22
CA VAL A 83 -8.55 0.19 -18.67
C VAL A 83 -8.65 0.24 -20.20
N ARG A 84 -9.65 0.96 -20.70
CA ARG A 84 -9.93 1.12 -22.13
C ARG A 84 -9.97 2.60 -22.49
N VAL A 85 -9.52 2.89 -23.70
CA VAL A 85 -9.57 4.22 -24.28
C VAL A 85 -10.35 4.13 -25.59
N GLU A 86 -11.47 4.83 -25.66
CA GLU A 86 -12.31 4.96 -26.85
C GLU A 86 -12.15 6.37 -27.41
N VAL A 87 -11.77 6.49 -28.68
CA VAL A 87 -11.69 7.81 -29.36
C VAL A 87 -13.11 8.22 -29.74
N LEU A 88 -13.57 9.35 -29.20
CA LEU A 88 -14.91 9.88 -29.46
C LEU A 88 -14.91 10.80 -30.68
N SER A 89 -13.89 11.65 -30.80
CA SER A 89 -13.71 12.55 -31.94
C SER A 89 -12.23 12.87 -32.17
N THR A 90 -11.89 13.34 -33.38
CA THR A 90 -10.54 13.79 -33.71
C THR A 90 -10.61 14.99 -34.65
N VAL A 91 -9.90 16.06 -34.31
CA VAL A 91 -9.72 17.24 -35.16
C VAL A 91 -8.22 17.45 -35.36
N GLY A 92 -7.74 17.23 -36.58
CA GLY A 92 -6.30 17.15 -36.84
C GLY A 92 -5.66 16.04 -36.02
N ARG A 93 -4.68 16.38 -35.17
CA ARG A 93 -3.99 15.43 -34.27
C ARG A 93 -4.52 15.44 -32.83
N ILE A 94 -5.57 16.22 -32.53
CA ILE A 94 -6.15 16.32 -31.19
C ILE A 94 -7.41 15.46 -31.12
N SER A 95 -7.46 14.54 -30.16
CA SER A 95 -8.61 13.66 -29.93
C SER A 95 -9.32 13.97 -28.61
N GLU A 96 -10.65 13.89 -28.63
CA GLU A 96 -11.43 13.63 -27.43
C GLU A 96 -11.52 12.11 -27.25
N VAL A 97 -11.21 11.64 -26.05
CA VAL A 97 -11.26 10.22 -25.70
C VAL A 97 -12.09 9.99 -24.44
N LYS A 98 -12.77 8.84 -24.38
CA LYS A 98 -13.34 8.31 -23.15
C LYS A 98 -12.40 7.26 -22.59
N VAL A 99 -11.91 7.49 -21.38
CA VAL A 99 -11.14 6.51 -20.61
C VAL A 99 -12.13 5.81 -19.68
N SER A 100 -12.16 4.48 -19.69
CA SER A 100 -12.98 3.66 -18.78
C SER A 100 -12.15 2.58 -18.10
N TRP A 101 -12.58 2.14 -16.92
CA TRP A 101 -11.87 1.17 -16.11
C TRP A 101 -12.80 0.43 -15.15
N GLU A 102 -12.30 -0.65 -14.55
CA GLU A 102 -12.92 -1.39 -13.47
C GLU A 102 -12.05 -1.34 -12.22
N SER A 103 -12.69 -1.52 -11.06
CA SER A 103 -11.99 -1.68 -9.79
C SER A 103 -12.87 -2.40 -8.77
N ALA A 104 -12.27 -3.38 -8.10
CA ALA A 104 -12.83 -4.08 -6.97
C ALA A 104 -12.31 -3.54 -5.62
N ASP A 105 -11.42 -2.54 -5.63
CA ASP A 105 -10.81 -1.99 -4.42
C ASP A 105 -11.72 -0.88 -3.83
N PRO A 106 -12.35 -1.13 -2.67
CA PRO A 106 -13.28 -0.18 -2.06
C PRO A 106 -12.56 1.02 -1.40
N ALA A 107 -11.23 1.00 -1.27
CA ALA A 107 -10.48 2.10 -0.65
C ALA A 107 -10.04 3.20 -1.59
N VAL A 108 -10.37 3.09 -2.87
CA VAL A 108 -10.08 4.17 -3.81
C VAL A 108 -11.00 5.35 -3.51
N TYR A 109 -10.41 6.43 -3.02
CA TYR A 109 -11.12 7.67 -2.71
C TYR A 109 -11.34 8.52 -3.96
N ARG A 110 -10.33 8.60 -4.84
CA ARG A 110 -10.38 9.29 -6.14
C ARG A 110 -9.55 8.56 -7.18
N TRP A 111 -9.90 8.72 -8.44
CA TRP A 111 -9.09 8.27 -9.58
C TRP A 111 -8.41 9.46 -10.23
N GLY A 112 -7.13 9.33 -10.57
CA GLY A 112 -6.45 10.24 -11.49
C GLY A 112 -6.31 9.61 -12.86
N VAL A 113 -6.34 10.45 -13.89
CA VAL A 113 -5.96 10.08 -15.26
C VAL A 113 -4.72 10.87 -15.65
N THR A 114 -3.74 10.18 -16.22
CA THR A 114 -2.52 10.79 -16.74
C THR A 114 -2.33 10.55 -18.22
N ILE A 115 -1.76 11.53 -18.90
CA ILE A 115 -1.34 11.50 -20.31
C ILE A 115 0.17 11.65 -20.32
N ASP A 116 0.91 10.62 -20.76
CA ASP A 116 2.38 10.55 -20.70
C ASP A 116 2.95 10.90 -19.31
N GLY A 117 2.24 10.45 -18.26
CA GLY A 117 2.58 10.72 -16.86
C GLY A 117 2.12 12.09 -16.32
N TYR A 118 1.65 13.01 -17.16
CA TYR A 118 1.12 14.30 -16.73
C TYR A 118 -0.35 14.20 -16.33
N PRO A 119 -0.78 14.78 -15.19
CA PRO A 119 -2.18 14.77 -14.77
C PRO A 119 -3.10 15.46 -15.77
N ALA A 120 -4.11 14.75 -16.25
CA ALA A 120 -5.16 15.27 -17.14
C ALA A 120 -6.51 15.46 -16.43
N GLY A 121 -6.71 14.81 -15.29
CA GLY A 121 -7.92 14.99 -14.50
C GLY A 121 -7.99 14.08 -13.28
N VAL A 122 -8.91 14.41 -12.38
CA VAL A 122 -9.25 13.60 -11.20
C VAL A 122 -10.76 13.48 -11.10
N VAL A 123 -11.26 12.29 -10.79
CA VAL A 123 -12.67 12.00 -10.55
C VAL A 123 -12.87 11.27 -9.23
N GLU A 124 -14.11 11.24 -8.74
CA GLU A 124 -14.48 10.51 -7.51
C GLU A 124 -14.23 8.99 -7.61
N GLY A 125 -14.02 8.33 -6.48
CA GLY A 125 -13.69 6.90 -6.42
C GLY A 125 -14.76 5.96 -7.00
N SER A 126 -16.02 6.39 -7.03
CA SER A 126 -17.15 5.69 -7.66
C SER A 126 -17.12 5.72 -9.17
N ALA A 127 -16.41 6.67 -9.79
CA ALA A 127 -16.36 6.79 -11.24
C ALA A 127 -15.67 5.58 -11.87
N ARG A 128 -16.13 5.21 -13.06
CA ARG A 128 -15.56 4.14 -13.91
C ARG A 128 -15.26 4.61 -15.32
N SER A 129 -15.41 5.90 -15.57
CA SER A 129 -15.00 6.54 -16.81
C SER A 129 -14.83 8.05 -16.67
N VAL A 130 -14.03 8.66 -17.54
CA VAL A 130 -13.93 10.12 -17.72
C VAL A 130 -13.64 10.44 -19.18
N ASN A 131 -14.15 11.57 -19.68
CA ASN A 131 -13.76 12.10 -20.98
C ASN A 131 -12.54 13.03 -20.84
N VAL A 132 -11.57 12.88 -21.71
CA VAL A 132 -10.40 13.75 -21.85
C VAL A 132 -10.48 14.38 -23.23
N THR A 133 -10.66 15.70 -23.29
CA THR A 133 -11.03 16.41 -24.52
C THR A 133 -9.83 16.84 -25.37
N GLU A 134 -8.64 16.86 -24.81
CA GLU A 134 -7.45 17.43 -25.44
C GLU A 134 -6.27 16.46 -25.39
N VAL A 135 -6.37 15.34 -26.12
CA VAL A 135 -5.28 14.38 -26.25
C VAL A 135 -4.53 14.65 -27.56
N HIS A 136 -3.34 15.23 -27.44
CA HIS A 136 -2.42 15.48 -28.54
C HIS A 136 -1.74 14.17 -28.98
N ARG A 137 -1.99 13.73 -30.22
CA ARG A 137 -1.58 12.42 -30.76
C ARG A 137 -0.66 12.56 -31.98
N GLU A 138 0.32 13.47 -31.93
CA GLU A 138 1.41 13.54 -32.92
C GLU A 138 2.29 12.28 -32.87
N LYS A 139 2.36 11.65 -31.69
CA LYS A 139 3.02 10.39 -31.42
C LYS A 139 2.07 9.48 -30.65
N ASP A 140 2.51 8.26 -30.40
CA ASP A 140 1.86 7.35 -29.46
C ASP A 140 1.81 7.99 -28.07
N VAL A 141 0.67 7.87 -27.40
CA VAL A 141 0.36 8.51 -26.12
C VAL A 141 0.03 7.45 -25.10
N LEU A 142 0.73 7.45 -23.96
CA LEU A 142 0.39 6.59 -22.83
C LEU A 142 -0.73 7.24 -22.02
N ILE A 143 -1.84 6.53 -21.84
CA ILE A 143 -2.97 6.97 -21.02
C ILE A 143 -3.14 6.01 -19.86
N GLU A 144 -2.98 6.50 -18.64
CA GLU A 144 -3.04 5.67 -17.44
C GLU A 144 -4.08 6.18 -16.44
N VAL A 145 -4.59 5.25 -15.65
CA VAL A 145 -5.48 5.50 -14.51
C VAL A 145 -4.81 4.97 -13.25
N LEU A 146 -4.93 5.71 -12.14
CA LEU A 146 -4.47 5.27 -10.83
C LEU A 146 -5.40 5.74 -9.71
N GLY A 147 -5.48 4.93 -8.65
CA GLY A 147 -6.26 5.26 -7.46
C GLY A 147 -5.49 6.12 -6.47
N PHE A 148 -6.21 6.93 -5.70
CA PHE A 148 -5.70 7.69 -4.56
C PHE A 148 -6.48 7.32 -3.31
N THR A 149 -5.79 7.14 -2.19
CA THR A 149 -6.44 7.02 -0.88
C THR A 149 -6.92 8.39 -0.40
N SER A 150 -7.77 8.43 0.64
CA SER A 150 -8.19 9.69 1.26
C SER A 150 -7.02 10.50 1.83
N GLY A 151 -5.95 9.82 2.27
CA GLY A 151 -4.70 10.44 2.71
C GLY A 151 -3.76 10.87 1.59
N GLY A 152 -4.18 10.76 0.32
CA GLY A 152 -3.40 11.20 -0.84
C GLY A 152 -2.33 10.22 -1.32
N ALA A 153 -2.24 9.02 -0.73
CA ALA A 153 -1.31 8.00 -1.20
C ALA A 153 -1.74 7.48 -2.57
N MET A 154 -0.76 7.31 -3.48
CA MET A 154 -0.98 6.87 -4.84
C MET A 154 -0.95 5.35 -4.94
N GLY A 155 -1.86 4.78 -5.73
CA GLY A 155 -1.89 3.38 -6.11
C GLY A 155 -0.99 3.05 -7.30
N GLU A 156 -1.05 1.79 -7.71
CA GLU A 156 -0.47 1.35 -8.98
C GLU A 156 -1.22 1.96 -10.18
N ARG A 157 -0.49 2.14 -11.28
CA ARG A 157 -1.01 2.68 -12.55
C ARG A 157 -1.35 1.55 -13.51
N ALA A 158 -2.38 1.73 -14.32
CA ALA A 158 -2.66 0.87 -15.45
C ALA A 158 -3.26 1.66 -16.60
N GLY A 159 -2.91 1.28 -17.82
CA GLY A 159 -3.56 1.82 -19.01
C GLY A 159 -2.83 1.48 -20.31
N PRO A 160 -3.51 1.67 -21.45
CA PRO A 160 -2.95 1.36 -22.76
C PRO A 160 -2.17 2.54 -23.35
N VAL A 161 -1.35 2.23 -24.35
CA VAL A 161 -0.84 3.21 -25.30
C VAL A 161 -1.87 3.39 -26.41
N LEU A 162 -2.28 4.64 -26.64
CA LEU A 162 -3.09 5.03 -27.78
C LEU A 162 -2.15 5.46 -28.92
N ALA A 163 -2.26 4.83 -30.08
CA ALA A 163 -1.40 5.14 -31.22
C ALA A 163 -1.52 6.59 -31.69
N ALA A 164 -0.51 7.10 -32.38
CA ALA A 164 -0.58 8.39 -33.08
C ALA A 164 -1.82 8.48 -33.99
N ALA A 165 -2.42 9.67 -34.08
CA ALA A 165 -3.51 9.91 -35.03
C ALA A 165 -2.94 10.02 -36.45
N ALA A 166 -3.68 9.54 -37.45
CA ALA A 166 -3.33 9.79 -38.85
C ALA A 166 -3.50 11.29 -39.17
N GLU A 167 -2.79 11.74 -40.20
CA GLU A 167 -2.90 13.11 -40.74
C GLU A 167 -4.22 13.34 -41.49
#